data_AF-A0A522GF47-F1
#
_entry.id   AF-A0A522GF47-F1
#
_cell.length_a   1.000
_cell.length_b   1.000
_cell.length_c   1.000
_cell.angle_alpha   90.00
_cell.angle_beta   90.00
_cell.angle_gamma   90.00
#
_symmetry.space_group_name_H-M   'P 1'
#
loop_
_entity.id
_entity.type
_entity.pdbx_description
1 polymer ?
#
loop_
_entity_poly.entity_id
_entity_poly.type
_entity_poly.pdbx_seq_one_letter_code
_entity_poly.pdbx_strand_id
1 'polypeptide(L)'
;MKLFALILMPHRLWGTLLFPYIIQKETNRGYYKLIECLTPFPNIDTLGTLTPEERELVKNINEYSDRNLFTLFSKDKSVKEFLGEVTAEKLDKFIRPFIERRIYKCLAISRDENIPVYYQKKKSETLHSEDQLYLNGDNAEPVFRFFRTEEQTTYSLSLEAGGKLIDLRKSSIDILCMSPCLIRYDNRVLFVSEVDGSKLKPFMTKESIIIPKKTELKYFSSFVLNAINNFKVEGTGFDIIEFNPEKEAIIELETGLKGTPVLILKYNYEGNGIFSNDPSSSVTLFEKKGEIFIFKKYYRDFNWEKHCRSTLGEL
;
A
#
# COMPACT_ATOMS: atom_id res chain seq x y z
N MET A 1 -28.26 15.26 15.92
CA MET A 1 -27.18 14.42 16.48
C MET A 1 -25.86 14.94 15.92
N LYS A 2 -24.87 15.17 16.78
CA LYS A 2 -23.49 15.49 16.39
C LYS A 2 -22.72 14.18 16.22
N LEU A 3 -21.79 14.15 15.27
CA LEU A 3 -20.98 12.99 14.93
C LEU A 3 -19.55 13.44 14.63
N PHE A 4 -18.56 12.62 14.94
CA PHE A 4 -17.21 12.81 14.43
C PHE A 4 -17.09 12.28 13.00
N ALA A 5 -16.38 12.98 12.14
CA ALA A 5 -16.07 12.53 10.79
C ALA A 5 -14.73 13.09 10.31
N LEU A 6 -14.10 12.39 9.37
CA LEU A 6 -12.95 12.91 8.64
C LEU A 6 -13.39 13.48 7.29
N ILE A 7 -12.73 14.55 6.86
CA ILE A 7 -12.94 15.14 5.54
C ILE A 7 -11.62 15.13 4.79
N LEU A 8 -11.59 14.43 3.67
CA LEU A 8 -10.51 14.41 2.71
C LEU A 8 -10.70 15.56 1.71
N MET A 9 -9.77 16.52 1.67
CA MET A 9 -9.87 17.65 0.73
C MET A 9 -8.49 18.14 0.26
N PRO A 10 -8.39 18.80 -0.92
CA PRO A 10 -7.16 19.38 -1.39
C PRO A 10 -6.63 20.50 -0.47
N HIS A 11 -5.36 20.41 -0.10
CA HIS A 11 -4.59 21.49 0.52
C HIS A 11 -3.68 22.15 -0.51
N ARG A 12 -3.54 23.48 -0.43
CA ARG A 12 -2.81 24.29 -1.42
C ARG A 12 -1.36 23.85 -1.62
N LEU A 13 -0.68 23.43 -0.55
CA LEU A 13 0.75 23.09 -0.58
C LEU A 13 1.00 21.59 -0.41
N TRP A 14 0.19 20.92 0.41
CA TRP A 14 0.49 19.57 0.90
C TRP A 14 -0.21 18.48 0.11
N GLY A 15 -0.97 18.87 -0.94
CA GLY A 15 -1.87 18.01 -1.68
C GLY A 15 -3.08 17.61 -0.85
N THR A 16 -3.70 16.47 -1.14
CA THR A 16 -4.90 16.02 -0.42
C THR A 16 -4.60 15.66 1.04
N LEU A 17 -5.35 16.23 1.99
CA LEU A 17 -5.22 16.01 3.43
C LEU A 17 -6.54 15.58 4.07
N LEU A 18 -6.45 14.95 5.24
CA LEU A 18 -7.60 14.71 6.12
C LEU A 18 -7.74 15.81 7.17
N PHE A 19 -8.98 16.14 7.50
CA PHE A 19 -9.35 17.08 8.55
C PHE A 19 -10.41 16.46 9.47
N PRO A 20 -10.24 16.47 10.80
CA PRO A 20 -11.22 15.96 11.74
C PRO A 20 -12.28 17.02 12.02
N TYR A 21 -13.55 16.65 11.92
CA TYR A 21 -14.68 17.54 12.17
C TYR A 21 -15.72 16.91 13.09
N ILE A 22 -16.35 17.75 13.89
CA ILE A 22 -17.70 17.48 14.39
C ILE A 22 -18.71 17.96 13.35
N ILE A 23 -19.57 17.05 12.91
CA ILE A 23 -20.62 17.31 11.93
C ILE A 23 -21.99 17.12 12.57
N GLN A 24 -23.00 17.84 12.08
CA GLN A 24 -24.36 17.73 12.57
C GLN A 24 -25.33 17.51 11.42
N LYS A 25 -26.13 16.44 11.52
CA LYS A 25 -27.17 16.15 10.53
C LYS A 25 -28.23 17.25 10.58
N GLU A 26 -28.54 17.84 9.42
CA GLU A 26 -29.62 18.80 9.30
C GLU A 26 -30.96 18.07 9.13
N THR A 27 -31.95 18.44 9.94
CA THR A 27 -33.28 17.84 9.88
C THR A 27 -33.93 18.16 8.53
N ASN A 28 -34.47 17.14 7.86
CA ASN A 28 -35.23 17.22 6.59
C ASN A 28 -34.46 17.66 5.32
N ARG A 29 -33.12 17.76 5.35
CA ARG A 29 -32.36 18.22 4.16
C ARG A 29 -31.31 17.25 3.63
N GLY A 30 -31.11 16.09 4.28
CA GLY A 30 -30.24 15.03 3.78
C GLY A 30 -28.74 15.35 3.73
N TYR A 31 -28.30 16.44 4.36
CA TYR A 31 -26.89 16.83 4.47
C TYR A 31 -26.46 17.03 5.92
N TYR A 32 -25.16 17.10 6.14
CA TYR A 32 -24.52 17.46 7.40
C TYR A 32 -23.91 18.85 7.33
N LYS A 33 -23.99 19.63 8.40
CA LYS A 33 -23.24 20.88 8.58
C LYS A 33 -21.93 20.61 9.30
N LEU A 34 -20.87 21.30 8.89
CA LEU A 34 -19.59 21.32 9.62
C LEU A 34 -19.72 22.25 10.83
N ILE A 35 -19.62 21.69 12.04
CA ILE A 35 -19.80 22.45 13.28
C ILE A 35 -18.46 22.91 13.85
N GLU A 36 -17.49 22.02 13.91
CA GLU A 36 -16.19 22.31 14.52
C GLU A 36 -15.07 21.56 13.81
N CYS A 37 -14.00 22.27 13.44
CA CYS A 37 -12.76 21.69 12.96
C CYS A 37 -11.84 21.42 14.16
N LEU A 38 -11.39 20.18 14.35
CA LEU A 38 -10.57 19.77 15.49
C LEU A 38 -9.06 19.87 15.22
N THR A 39 -8.67 20.65 14.22
CA THR A 39 -7.29 20.94 13.85
C THR A 39 -7.14 22.42 13.47
N PRO A 40 -6.02 23.08 13.80
CA PRO A 40 -4.88 22.57 14.59
C PRO A 40 -5.07 22.64 16.11
N PHE A 41 -6.11 23.34 16.58
CA PHE A 41 -6.37 23.57 18.01
C PHE A 41 -7.76 23.05 18.39
N PRO A 42 -7.90 21.76 18.72
CA PRO A 42 -9.18 21.20 19.14
C PRO A 42 -9.64 21.76 20.49
N ASN A 43 -10.96 21.94 20.66
CA ASN A 43 -11.55 22.28 21.95
C ASN A 43 -11.42 21.11 22.95
N ILE A 44 -10.96 21.38 24.18
CA ILE A 44 -10.73 20.36 25.21
C ILE A 44 -12.02 19.66 25.62
N ASP A 45 -13.13 20.39 25.74
CA ASP A 45 -14.43 19.83 26.08
C ASP A 45 -14.91 18.89 24.98
N THR A 46 -14.76 19.30 23.71
CA THR A 46 -15.10 18.45 22.56
C THR A 46 -14.23 17.18 22.54
N LEU A 47 -12.92 17.29 22.76
CA LEU A 47 -12.03 16.12 22.87
C LEU A 47 -12.44 15.17 24.00
N GLY A 48 -12.97 15.70 25.10
CA GLY A 48 -13.48 14.90 26.22
C GLY A 48 -14.66 14.01 25.85
N THR A 49 -15.38 14.33 24.76
CA THR A 49 -16.54 13.56 24.28
C THR A 49 -16.20 12.48 23.24
N LEU A 50 -14.98 12.49 22.70
CA LEU A 50 -14.55 11.58 21.63
C LEU A 50 -14.12 10.22 22.17
N THR A 51 -14.26 9.18 21.34
CA THR A 51 -13.71 7.85 21.64
C THR A 51 -12.17 7.87 21.65
N PRO A 52 -11.50 6.85 22.22
CA PRO A 52 -10.04 6.74 22.13
C PRO A 52 -9.51 6.82 20.69
N GLU A 53 -10.18 6.17 19.75
CA GLU A 53 -9.79 6.06 18.34
C GLU A 53 -10.01 7.40 17.61
N GLU A 54 -11.13 8.08 17.86
CA GLU A 54 -11.38 9.44 17.36
C GLU A 54 -10.35 10.45 17.88
N ARG A 55 -9.95 10.37 19.15
CA ARG A 55 -8.87 11.20 19.72
C ARG A 55 -7.52 10.88 19.10
N GLU A 56 -7.25 9.60 18.84
CA GLU A 56 -6.04 9.20 18.14
C GLU A 56 -6.01 9.77 16.71
N LEU A 57 -7.14 9.76 15.99
CA LEU A 57 -7.23 10.41 14.68
C LEU A 57 -6.92 11.91 14.77
N VAL A 58 -7.53 12.64 15.70
CA VAL A 58 -7.24 14.07 15.90
C VAL A 58 -5.75 14.30 16.19
N LYS A 59 -5.14 13.46 17.03
CA LYS A 59 -3.71 13.52 17.33
C LYS A 59 -2.85 13.30 16.07
N ASN A 60 -3.06 12.21 15.33
CA ASN A 60 -2.29 11.90 14.12
C ASN A 60 -2.45 13.00 13.06
N ILE A 61 -3.66 13.56 12.89
CA ILE A 61 -3.92 14.63 11.93
C ILE A 61 -3.19 15.92 12.33
N ASN A 62 -3.18 16.27 13.61
CA ASN A 62 -2.48 17.46 14.09
C ASN A 62 -0.97 17.40 13.89
N GLU A 63 -0.34 16.21 13.81
CA GLU A 63 1.10 16.07 13.53
C GLU A 63 1.54 16.71 12.21
N TYR A 64 0.65 16.81 11.22
CA TYR A 64 0.94 17.46 9.95
C TYR A 64 0.29 18.84 9.78
N SER A 65 -0.13 19.48 10.87
CA SER A 65 -0.49 20.90 10.83
C SER A 65 0.70 21.75 10.37
N ASP A 66 0.45 22.90 9.75
CA ASP A 66 1.50 23.80 9.24
C ASP A 66 2.55 24.14 10.31
N ARG A 67 2.12 24.32 11.57
CA ARG A 67 3.00 24.60 12.70
C ARG A 67 3.90 23.41 13.04
N ASN A 68 3.36 22.20 13.09
CA ASN A 68 4.15 21.01 13.40
C ASN A 68 5.09 20.65 12.25
N LEU A 69 4.64 20.78 11.00
CA LEU A 69 5.51 20.61 9.83
C LEU A 69 6.64 21.65 9.82
N PHE A 70 6.34 22.91 10.15
CA PHE A 70 7.36 23.94 10.32
C PHE A 70 8.40 23.54 11.37
N THR A 71 7.97 23.12 12.57
CA THR A 71 8.88 22.70 13.64
C THR A 71 9.74 21.51 13.26
N LEU A 72 9.21 20.56 12.49
CA LEU A 72 9.93 19.33 12.12
C LEU A 72 10.86 19.53 10.92
N PHE A 73 10.46 20.34 9.94
CA PHE A 73 11.11 20.39 8.64
C PHE A 73 11.75 21.73 8.30
N SER A 74 11.55 22.79 9.08
CA SER A 74 12.04 24.12 8.76
C SER A 74 13.06 24.66 9.77
N LYS A 75 13.94 25.54 9.28
CA LYS A 75 14.81 26.41 10.10
C LYS A 75 14.47 27.89 9.87
N ASP A 76 13.38 28.17 9.16
CA ASP A 76 12.96 29.51 8.77
C ASP A 76 12.46 30.27 10.02
N LYS A 77 12.36 31.59 9.94
CA LYS A 77 12.04 32.41 11.13
C LYS A 77 10.57 32.35 11.49
N SER A 78 9.71 31.97 10.55
CA SER A 78 8.26 31.90 10.76
C SER A 78 7.59 30.82 9.90
N VAL A 79 6.39 30.39 10.34
CA VAL A 79 5.54 29.48 9.57
C VAL A 79 5.22 30.07 8.18
N LYS A 80 4.95 31.38 8.09
CA LYS A 80 4.63 32.03 6.82
C LYS A 80 5.78 31.93 5.80
N GLU A 81 7.02 32.13 6.25
CA GLU A 81 8.22 32.02 5.43
C GLU A 81 8.38 30.57 4.93
N PHE A 82 8.27 29.59 5.83
CA PHE A 82 8.30 28.18 5.46
C PHE A 82 7.25 27.78 4.42
N LEU A 83 6.00 28.20 4.58
CA LEU A 83 4.93 27.92 3.63
C LEU A 83 5.13 28.63 2.28
N GLY A 84 5.93 29.70 2.24
CA GLY A 84 6.27 30.44 1.03
C GLY A 84 7.50 29.87 0.30
N GLU A 85 8.45 29.30 1.03
CA GLU A 85 9.77 28.93 0.52
C GLU A 85 10.00 27.42 0.41
N VAL A 86 9.05 26.59 0.87
CA VAL A 86 9.16 25.13 0.75
C VAL A 86 9.34 24.72 -0.71
N THR A 87 10.46 24.04 -1.00
CA THR A 87 10.79 23.58 -2.35
C THR A 87 10.05 22.28 -2.66
N ALA A 88 9.77 22.04 -3.95
CA ALA A 88 9.16 20.79 -4.42
C ALA A 88 9.98 19.56 -4.02
N GLU A 89 11.32 19.64 -4.09
CA GLU A 89 12.19 18.54 -3.67
C GLU A 89 12.03 18.21 -2.18
N LYS A 90 12.00 19.22 -1.32
CA LYS A 90 11.82 19.04 0.12
C LYS A 90 10.43 18.48 0.45
N LEU A 91 9.42 18.97 -0.27
CA LEU A 91 8.06 18.47 -0.19
C LEU A 91 8.01 16.98 -0.54
N ASP A 92 8.47 16.61 -1.72
CA ASP A 92 8.34 15.24 -2.25
C ASP A 92 9.20 14.23 -1.49
N LYS A 93 10.41 14.59 -1.07
CA LYS A 93 11.34 13.66 -0.41
C LYS A 93 11.09 13.49 1.09
N PHE A 94 10.63 14.52 1.79
CA PHE A 94 10.60 14.52 3.26
C PHE A 94 9.20 14.77 3.84
N ILE A 95 8.54 15.85 3.41
CA ILE A 95 7.28 16.29 4.03
C ILE A 95 6.13 15.38 3.59
N ARG A 96 5.97 15.15 2.28
CA ARG A 96 4.87 14.36 1.74
C ARG A 96 4.87 12.91 2.25
N PRO A 97 6.00 12.17 2.28
CA PRO A 97 6.03 10.84 2.88
C PRO A 97 5.67 10.85 4.37
N PHE A 98 6.03 11.91 5.11
CA PHE A 98 5.65 12.06 6.51
C PHE A 98 4.13 12.17 6.67
N ILE A 99 3.48 13.02 5.86
CA ILE A 99 2.03 13.23 5.84
C ILE A 99 1.31 11.94 5.43
N GLU A 100 1.74 11.30 4.34
CA GLU A 100 1.11 10.10 3.81
C GLU A 100 1.08 8.97 4.83
N ARG A 101 2.14 8.78 5.63
CA ARG A 101 2.11 7.79 6.72
C ARG A 101 1.02 8.05 7.75
N ARG A 102 0.70 9.31 8.06
CA ARG A 102 -0.39 9.66 8.99
C ARG A 102 -1.75 9.49 8.35
N ILE A 103 -1.89 9.90 7.08
CA ILE A 103 -3.11 9.68 6.31
C ILE A 103 -3.42 8.17 6.22
N TYR A 104 -2.42 7.35 5.91
CA TYR A 104 -2.56 5.90 5.86
C TYR A 104 -3.08 5.34 7.19
N LYS A 105 -2.42 5.72 8.30
CA LYS A 105 -2.84 5.30 9.64
C LYS A 105 -4.27 5.76 9.98
N CYS A 106 -4.62 7.00 9.63
CA CYS A 106 -5.95 7.54 9.90
C CYS A 106 -7.04 6.80 9.11
N LEU A 107 -6.79 6.48 7.84
CA LEU A 107 -7.73 5.73 7.01
C LEU A 107 -7.82 4.26 7.44
N ALA A 108 -6.74 3.66 7.93
CA ALA A 108 -6.78 2.32 8.51
C ALA A 108 -7.66 2.28 9.76
N ILE A 109 -7.43 3.19 10.72
CA ILE A 109 -8.29 3.34 11.91
C ILE A 109 -9.75 3.61 11.50
N SER A 110 -9.97 4.49 10.52
CA SER A 110 -11.33 4.81 10.08
C SER A 110 -12.05 3.62 9.45
N ARG A 111 -11.32 2.75 8.74
CA ARG A 111 -11.85 1.51 8.18
C ARG A 111 -12.23 0.54 9.30
N ASP A 112 -11.32 0.32 10.25
CA ASP A 112 -11.46 -0.70 11.29
C ASP A 112 -12.54 -0.33 12.30
N GLU A 113 -12.69 0.97 12.60
CA GLU A 113 -13.65 1.52 13.57
C GLU A 113 -14.92 2.10 12.92
N ASN A 114 -15.07 1.94 11.60
CA ASN A 114 -16.20 2.46 10.82
C ASN A 114 -16.45 3.98 11.03
N ILE A 115 -15.37 4.77 11.13
CA ILE A 115 -15.44 6.22 11.27
C ILE A 115 -15.72 6.84 9.90
N PRO A 116 -16.76 7.68 9.75
CA PRO A 116 -17.15 8.19 8.45
C PRO A 116 -16.11 9.15 7.89
N VAL A 117 -15.76 8.92 6.62
CA VAL A 117 -14.86 9.78 5.85
C VAL A 117 -15.61 10.35 4.65
N TYR A 118 -15.48 11.65 4.40
CA TYR A 118 -16.10 12.33 3.26
C TYR A 118 -15.03 12.94 2.35
N TYR A 119 -15.34 13.08 1.06
CA TYR A 119 -14.47 13.76 0.11
C TYR A 119 -15.06 15.10 -0.33
N GLN A 120 -14.27 16.17 -0.21
CA GLN A 120 -14.63 17.48 -0.74
C GLN A 120 -13.61 17.91 -1.79
N LYS A 121 -14.05 17.99 -3.05
CA LYS A 121 -13.20 18.54 -4.14
C LYS A 121 -12.90 20.03 -3.93
N LYS A 122 -13.83 20.76 -3.30
CA LYS A 122 -13.68 22.16 -2.87
C LYS A 122 -14.27 22.28 -1.48
N LYS A 123 -13.66 23.13 -0.64
CA LYS A 123 -14.14 23.40 0.70
C LYS A 123 -15.59 23.88 0.66
N SER A 124 -16.47 23.17 1.40
CA SER A 124 -17.88 23.51 1.58
C SER A 124 -18.24 23.40 3.05
N GLU A 125 -19.20 24.20 3.50
CA GLU A 125 -19.74 24.16 4.88
C GLU A 125 -20.72 23.00 5.10
N THR A 126 -21.12 22.32 4.02
CA THR A 126 -22.01 21.16 4.04
C THR A 126 -21.34 19.92 3.48
N LEU A 127 -21.77 18.75 3.98
CA LEU A 127 -21.41 17.44 3.47
C LEU A 127 -22.67 16.69 3.04
N HIS A 128 -22.67 16.15 1.83
CA HIS A 128 -23.76 15.31 1.35
C HIS A 128 -23.42 13.84 1.57
N SER A 129 -24.42 12.99 1.78
CA SER A 129 -24.20 11.55 1.95
C SER A 129 -23.54 10.89 0.74
N GLU A 130 -23.74 11.45 -0.46
CA GLU A 130 -23.09 11.02 -1.70
C GLU A 130 -21.59 11.32 -1.74
N ASP A 131 -21.09 12.23 -0.91
CA ASP A 131 -19.66 12.53 -0.79
C ASP A 131 -18.92 11.54 0.13
N GLN A 132 -19.64 10.61 0.76
CA GLN A 132 -19.05 9.66 1.69
C GLN A 132 -18.14 8.68 0.95
N LEU A 133 -16.94 8.50 1.49
CA LEU A 133 -15.98 7.51 1.06
C LEU A 133 -16.22 6.19 1.79
N TYR A 134 -16.22 5.11 1.01
CA TYR A 134 -16.31 3.73 1.49
C TYR A 134 -14.92 3.12 1.57
N LEU A 135 -14.47 2.86 2.78
CA LEU A 135 -13.22 2.16 3.07
C LEU A 135 -13.54 0.67 3.08
N ASN A 136 -13.15 -0.05 2.02
CA ASN A 136 -13.47 -1.47 1.92
C ASN A 136 -12.48 -2.29 2.77
N GLY A 137 -12.94 -3.43 3.28
CA GLY A 137 -12.09 -4.39 3.98
C GLY A 137 -11.10 -5.09 3.05
N ASP A 138 -11.51 -5.37 1.81
CA ASP A 138 -10.66 -6.06 0.84
C ASP A 138 -9.63 -5.10 0.23
N ASN A 139 -8.38 -5.56 0.20
CA ASN A 139 -7.31 -4.86 -0.50
C ASN A 139 -7.52 -4.92 -2.02
N ALA A 140 -6.94 -3.95 -2.71
CA ALA A 140 -6.77 -3.97 -4.15
C ALA A 140 -5.49 -4.73 -4.49
N GLU A 141 -5.65 -5.88 -5.13
CA GLU A 141 -4.56 -6.76 -5.51
C GLU A 141 -4.01 -6.39 -6.88
N PRO A 142 -2.68 -6.26 -7.03
CA PRO A 142 -2.05 -5.98 -8.31
C PRO A 142 -2.11 -7.18 -9.25
N VAL A 143 -2.47 -6.92 -10.50
CA VAL A 143 -2.48 -7.90 -11.59
C VAL A 143 -1.57 -7.42 -12.70
N PHE A 144 -0.47 -8.13 -12.91
CA PHE A 144 0.47 -7.86 -13.98
C PHE A 144 0.11 -8.67 -15.22
N ARG A 145 0.07 -8.02 -16.39
CA ARG A 145 -0.12 -8.68 -17.67
C ARG A 145 1.11 -8.51 -18.54
N PHE A 146 1.67 -9.61 -19.05
CA PHE A 146 2.83 -9.59 -19.93
C PHE A 146 2.48 -10.17 -21.29
N PHE A 147 2.79 -9.45 -22.36
CA PHE A 147 2.60 -9.90 -23.73
C PHE A 147 3.93 -9.91 -24.45
N ARG A 148 4.48 -11.10 -24.71
CA ARG A 148 5.73 -11.29 -25.45
C ARG A 148 5.45 -11.88 -26.82
N THR A 149 5.96 -11.21 -27.85
CA THR A 149 6.03 -11.69 -29.24
C THR A 149 7.49 -11.72 -29.70
N GLU A 150 7.72 -12.19 -30.93
CA GLU A 150 9.04 -12.12 -31.56
C GLU A 150 9.51 -10.66 -31.67
N GLU A 151 8.61 -9.77 -32.08
CA GLU A 151 8.88 -8.35 -32.35
C GLU A 151 9.03 -7.51 -31.08
N GLN A 152 8.15 -7.70 -30.09
CA GLN A 152 8.09 -6.84 -28.91
C GLN A 152 7.60 -7.57 -27.67
N THR A 153 8.03 -7.06 -26.51
CA THR A 153 7.44 -7.41 -25.23
C THR A 153 6.82 -6.17 -24.61
N THR A 154 5.59 -6.28 -24.14
CA THR A 154 4.91 -5.23 -23.37
C THR A 154 4.37 -5.78 -22.05
N TYR A 155 4.15 -4.89 -21.09
CA TYR A 155 3.42 -5.24 -19.87
C TYR A 155 2.48 -4.14 -19.41
N SER A 156 1.42 -4.54 -18.72
CA SER A 156 0.49 -3.64 -18.04
C SER A 156 0.30 -4.05 -16.59
N LEU A 157 -0.09 -3.08 -15.76
CA LEU A 157 -0.45 -3.30 -14.37
C LEU A 157 -1.86 -2.76 -14.16
N SER A 158 -2.71 -3.58 -13.56
CA SER A 158 -4.05 -3.21 -13.13
C SER A 158 -4.24 -3.60 -11.67
N LEU A 159 -5.34 -3.15 -11.06
CA LEU A 159 -5.72 -3.59 -9.72
C LEU A 159 -7.05 -4.35 -9.80
N GLU A 160 -7.22 -5.33 -8.92
CA GLU A 160 -8.46 -6.09 -8.76
C GLU A 160 -8.92 -5.96 -7.29
N ALA A 161 -10.17 -5.56 -7.07
CA ALA A 161 -10.74 -5.47 -5.72
C ALA A 161 -12.16 -6.03 -5.71
N GLY A 162 -12.43 -7.01 -4.84
CA GLY A 162 -13.73 -7.70 -4.76
C GLY A 162 -14.13 -8.36 -6.08
N GLY A 163 -13.16 -8.98 -6.79
CA GLY A 163 -13.37 -9.66 -8.08
C GLY A 163 -13.64 -8.72 -9.27
N LYS A 164 -13.43 -7.41 -9.12
CA LYS A 164 -13.61 -6.43 -10.20
C LYS A 164 -12.29 -5.72 -10.51
N LEU A 165 -11.96 -5.64 -11.79
CA LEU A 165 -10.82 -4.85 -12.28
C LEU A 165 -11.09 -3.35 -12.12
N ILE A 166 -10.05 -2.62 -11.73
CA ILE A 166 -10.03 -1.18 -11.56
C ILE A 166 -9.28 -0.58 -12.75
N ASP A 167 -9.98 0.23 -13.54
CA ASP A 167 -9.35 0.99 -14.62
C ASP A 167 -8.57 2.18 -14.07
N LEU A 168 -7.25 2.03 -13.95
CA LEU A 168 -6.31 3.04 -13.44
C LEU A 168 -6.32 4.36 -14.23
N ARG A 169 -6.84 4.36 -15.46
CA ARG A 169 -6.89 5.54 -16.33
C ARG A 169 -8.15 6.38 -16.13
N LYS A 170 -9.09 5.92 -15.29
CA LYS A 170 -10.30 6.68 -14.97
C LYS A 170 -9.91 7.97 -14.27
N SER A 171 -10.48 9.09 -14.70
CA SER A 171 -10.18 10.43 -14.19
C SER A 171 -10.52 10.65 -12.71
N SER A 172 -11.27 9.73 -12.09
CA SER A 172 -11.61 9.76 -10.67
C SER A 172 -10.58 9.08 -9.77
N ILE A 173 -9.48 8.53 -10.32
CA ILE A 173 -8.41 7.91 -9.54
C ILE A 173 -7.41 8.94 -9.06
N ASP A 174 -7.19 8.94 -7.75
CA ASP A 174 -6.13 9.70 -7.10
C ASP A 174 -5.32 8.79 -6.18
N ILE A 175 -3.99 8.88 -6.26
CA ILE A 175 -3.11 8.23 -5.29
C ILE A 175 -3.04 9.13 -4.05
N LEU A 176 -3.58 8.63 -2.93
CA LEU A 176 -3.58 9.32 -1.64
C LEU A 176 -2.23 9.13 -0.91
N CYS A 177 -1.69 7.92 -0.97
CA CYS A 177 -0.40 7.56 -0.37
C CYS A 177 0.43 6.73 -1.35
N MET A 178 1.73 7.00 -1.43
CA MET A 178 2.66 6.29 -2.29
C MET A 178 3.13 4.97 -1.66
N SER A 179 3.41 4.97 -0.35
CA SER A 179 3.91 3.78 0.36
C SER A 179 3.60 3.83 1.87
N PRO A 180 2.82 2.86 2.42
CA PRO A 180 2.04 1.88 1.68
C PRO A 180 0.97 2.56 0.80
N CYS A 181 0.61 1.93 -0.31
CA CYS A 181 -0.19 2.61 -1.32
C CYS A 181 -1.69 2.64 -0.96
N LEU A 182 -2.27 3.84 -1.08
CA LEU A 182 -3.71 4.08 -1.00
C LEU A 182 -4.17 4.83 -2.23
N ILE A 183 -5.27 4.38 -2.80
CA ILE A 183 -5.93 5.08 -3.90
C ILE A 183 -7.38 5.40 -3.56
N ARG A 184 -7.85 6.55 -4.04
CA ARG A 184 -9.27 6.87 -4.12
C ARG A 184 -9.74 6.48 -5.52
N TYR A 185 -10.79 5.68 -5.60
CA TYR A 185 -11.46 5.29 -6.85
C TYR A 185 -12.95 5.60 -6.72
N ASP A 186 -13.41 6.67 -7.38
CA ASP A 186 -14.75 7.24 -7.16
C ASP A 186 -14.97 7.55 -5.66
N ASN A 187 -15.98 6.93 -5.05
CA ASN A 187 -16.31 7.04 -3.63
C ASN A 187 -15.71 5.90 -2.79
N ARG A 188 -14.71 5.18 -3.30
CA ARG A 188 -14.03 4.10 -2.56
C ARG A 188 -12.61 4.51 -2.24
N VAL A 189 -12.14 4.14 -1.06
CA VAL A 189 -10.71 4.14 -0.72
C VAL A 189 -10.24 2.69 -0.71
N LEU A 190 -9.16 2.41 -1.42
CA LEU A 190 -8.61 1.07 -1.59
C LEU A 190 -7.17 1.03 -1.10
N PHE A 191 -6.91 0.07 -0.22
CA PHE A 191 -5.57 -0.28 0.26
C PHE A 191 -4.94 -1.20 -0.77
N VAL A 192 -3.81 -0.80 -1.35
CA VAL A 192 -3.16 -1.59 -2.41
C VAL A 192 -2.11 -2.50 -1.77
N SER A 193 -2.21 -3.80 -2.05
CA SER A 193 -1.28 -4.81 -1.50
C SER A 193 0.08 -4.73 -2.20
N GLU A 194 1.16 -4.66 -1.41
CA GLU A 194 2.55 -4.97 -1.81
C GLU A 194 3.15 -4.16 -3.00
N VAL A 195 2.41 -3.15 -3.50
CA VAL A 195 2.79 -2.30 -4.63
C VAL A 195 2.68 -0.84 -4.22
N ASP A 196 3.79 -0.11 -4.39
CA ASP A 196 3.82 1.34 -4.18
C ASP A 196 3.12 2.10 -5.32
N GLY A 197 2.56 3.27 -5.01
CA GLY A 197 1.89 4.14 -5.98
C GLY A 197 2.79 4.59 -7.13
N SER A 198 4.12 4.61 -6.95
CA SER A 198 5.08 4.90 -8.02
C SER A 198 5.02 3.89 -9.17
N LYS A 199 4.71 2.61 -8.89
CA LYS A 199 4.54 1.56 -9.90
C LYS A 199 3.20 1.70 -10.64
N LEU A 200 2.19 2.30 -10.02
CA LEU A 200 0.86 2.54 -10.63
C LEU A 200 0.86 3.76 -11.56
N LYS A 201 1.62 4.81 -11.22
CA LYS A 201 1.64 6.10 -11.95
C LYS A 201 1.71 5.97 -13.49
N PRO A 202 2.60 5.14 -14.08
CA PRO A 202 2.67 5.02 -15.53
C PRO A 202 1.35 4.56 -16.18
N PHE A 203 0.60 3.70 -15.48
CA PHE A 203 -0.63 3.07 -15.97
C PHE A 203 -1.88 3.91 -15.75
N MET A 204 -1.74 5.07 -15.08
CA MET A 204 -2.80 6.07 -15.02
C MET A 204 -2.99 6.81 -16.35
N THR A 205 -2.02 6.71 -17.26
CA THR A 205 -2.07 7.36 -18.59
C THR A 205 -1.77 6.40 -19.75
N LYS A 206 -0.95 5.38 -19.52
CA LYS A 206 -0.56 4.41 -20.56
C LYS A 206 -1.31 3.09 -20.38
N GLU A 207 -1.63 2.44 -21.49
CA GLU A 207 -2.21 1.09 -21.47
C GLU A 207 -1.16 0.03 -21.12
N SER A 208 0.07 0.21 -21.61
CA SER A 208 1.18 -0.70 -21.37
C SER A 208 2.53 0.01 -21.47
N ILE A 209 3.57 -0.66 -21.00
CA ILE A 209 4.97 -0.26 -21.11
C ILE A 209 5.70 -1.27 -22.00
N ILE A 210 6.49 -0.77 -22.95
CA ILE A 210 7.33 -1.59 -23.82
C ILE A 210 8.62 -1.95 -23.07
N ILE A 211 8.98 -3.23 -23.09
CA ILE A 211 10.27 -3.74 -22.63
C ILE A 211 11.21 -3.79 -23.84
N PRO A 212 12.31 -3.01 -23.86
CA PRO A 212 13.24 -3.03 -24.97
C PRO A 212 13.86 -4.42 -25.16
N LYS A 213 13.91 -4.91 -26.41
CA LYS A 213 14.42 -6.25 -26.75
C LYS A 213 15.83 -6.52 -26.19
N LYS A 214 16.71 -5.51 -26.21
CA LYS A 214 18.07 -5.57 -25.66
C LYS A 214 18.13 -5.91 -24.16
N THR A 215 17.09 -5.54 -23.41
CA THR A 215 17.01 -5.76 -21.96
C THR A 215 15.99 -6.83 -21.59
N GLU A 216 15.35 -7.48 -22.56
CA GLU A 216 14.25 -8.43 -22.36
C GLU A 216 14.66 -9.56 -21.40
N LEU A 217 15.79 -10.22 -21.67
CA LEU A 217 16.29 -11.31 -20.81
C LEU A 217 16.47 -10.86 -19.36
N LYS A 218 17.08 -9.69 -19.14
CA LYS A 218 17.30 -9.12 -17.81
C LYS A 218 15.99 -8.81 -17.10
N TYR A 219 15.00 -8.30 -17.84
CA TYR A 219 13.66 -8.03 -17.29
C TYR A 219 12.96 -9.32 -16.85
N PHE A 220 13.00 -10.37 -17.69
CA PHE A 220 12.37 -11.64 -17.38
C PHE A 220 13.02 -12.33 -16.18
N SER A 221 14.35 -12.32 -16.10
CA SER A 221 15.10 -12.91 -14.98
C SER A 221 15.03 -12.11 -13.67
N SER A 222 14.36 -10.96 -13.63
CA SER A 222 14.29 -10.11 -12.44
C SER A 222 12.88 -9.59 -12.16
N PHE A 223 12.41 -8.59 -12.91
CA PHE A 223 11.12 -7.96 -12.71
C PHE A 223 9.95 -8.94 -12.92
N VAL A 224 9.94 -9.67 -14.04
CA VAL A 224 8.86 -10.63 -14.34
C VAL A 224 8.92 -11.81 -13.38
N LEU A 225 10.12 -12.32 -13.08
CA LEU A 225 10.33 -13.36 -12.07
C LEU A 225 9.72 -12.97 -10.71
N ASN A 226 10.06 -11.78 -10.23
CA ASN A 226 9.53 -11.23 -8.99
C ASN A 226 7.99 -11.07 -9.06
N ALA A 227 7.48 -10.63 -10.21
CA ALA A 227 6.05 -10.46 -10.40
C ALA A 227 5.30 -11.80 -10.34
N ILE A 228 5.81 -12.83 -11.00
CA ILE A 228 5.23 -14.19 -10.98
C ILE A 228 5.30 -14.80 -9.58
N ASN A 229 6.35 -14.52 -8.83
CA ASN A 229 6.48 -15.04 -7.47
C ASN A 229 5.42 -14.44 -6.54
N ASN A 230 5.23 -13.13 -6.59
CA ASN A 230 4.53 -12.39 -5.53
C ASN A 230 3.13 -11.88 -5.91
N PHE A 231 2.77 -11.88 -7.19
CA PHE A 231 1.51 -11.30 -7.66
C PHE A 231 0.77 -12.22 -8.62
N LYS A 232 -0.49 -11.87 -8.88
CA LYS A 232 -1.24 -12.47 -9.98
C LYS A 232 -0.63 -12.01 -11.31
N VAL A 233 -0.20 -12.98 -12.11
CA VAL A 233 0.38 -12.74 -13.44
C VAL A 233 -0.44 -13.45 -14.49
N GLU A 234 -0.78 -12.71 -15.54
CA GLU A 234 -1.37 -13.23 -16.76
C GLU A 234 -0.40 -12.91 -17.92
N GLY A 235 -0.23 -13.82 -18.87
CA GLY A 235 0.62 -13.48 -20.00
C GLY A 235 0.78 -14.55 -21.05
N THR A 236 1.41 -14.16 -22.15
CA THR A 236 1.72 -15.02 -23.29
C THR A 236 3.17 -14.83 -23.73
N GLY A 237 3.73 -15.86 -24.38
CA GLY A 237 5.10 -15.85 -24.91
C GLY A 237 6.17 -16.31 -23.92
N PHE A 238 5.76 -16.89 -22.80
CA PHE A 238 6.56 -17.62 -21.81
C PHE A 238 5.66 -18.62 -21.07
N ASP A 239 6.26 -19.63 -20.45
CA ASP A 239 5.54 -20.67 -19.72
C ASP A 239 5.70 -20.47 -18.21
N ILE A 240 4.61 -20.68 -17.47
CA ILE A 240 4.64 -20.85 -16.01
C ILE A 240 4.27 -22.29 -15.71
N ILE A 241 5.20 -23.04 -15.15
CA ILE A 241 5.04 -24.45 -14.80
C ILE A 241 5.03 -24.54 -13.28
N GLU A 242 3.87 -24.92 -12.73
CA GLU A 242 3.73 -25.25 -11.32
C GLU A 242 3.98 -26.74 -11.10
N PHE A 243 4.72 -27.06 -10.03
CA PHE A 243 5.05 -28.43 -9.70
C PHE A 243 5.23 -28.61 -8.19
N ASN A 244 5.19 -29.87 -7.75
CA ASN A 244 5.49 -30.24 -6.36
C ASN A 244 6.99 -30.49 -6.21
N PRO A 245 7.69 -29.71 -5.37
CA PRO A 245 9.14 -29.81 -5.23
C PRO A 245 9.53 -31.02 -4.37
N GLU A 246 10.70 -31.60 -4.65
CA GLU A 246 11.41 -32.43 -3.68
C GLU A 246 11.77 -31.57 -2.45
N LYS A 247 11.49 -32.11 -1.26
CA LYS A 247 11.63 -31.38 0.00
C LYS A 247 12.38 -32.20 1.04
N GLU A 248 13.33 -31.56 1.71
CA GLU A 248 14.17 -32.16 2.74
C GLU A 248 14.40 -31.17 3.90
N ALA A 249 14.36 -31.67 5.14
CA ALA A 249 14.68 -30.87 6.32
C ALA A 249 16.16 -31.05 6.68
N ILE A 250 16.90 -29.96 6.79
CA ILE A 250 18.34 -29.96 7.05
C ILE A 250 18.60 -29.22 8.37
N ILE A 251 19.39 -29.84 9.24
CA ILE A 251 19.91 -29.19 10.44
C ILE A 251 21.39 -28.92 10.23
N GLU A 252 21.76 -27.65 10.28
CA GLU A 252 23.14 -27.22 10.16
C GLU A 252 23.66 -26.69 11.50
N LEU A 253 24.88 -27.06 11.86
CA LEU A 253 25.58 -26.49 13.01
C LEU A 253 26.27 -25.20 12.56
N GLU A 254 25.80 -24.06 13.05
CA GLU A 254 26.37 -22.74 12.78
C GLU A 254 26.90 -22.08 14.06
N THR A 255 27.69 -21.01 13.92
CA THR A 255 28.17 -20.21 15.05
C THR A 255 27.19 -19.07 15.33
N GLY A 256 26.55 -19.08 16.50
CA GLY A 256 25.63 -18.03 16.92
C GLY A 256 26.33 -16.69 17.19
N LEU A 257 25.54 -15.63 17.35
CA LEU A 257 26.03 -14.25 17.59
C LEU A 257 26.98 -14.10 18.79
N LYS A 258 26.94 -15.02 19.75
CA LYS A 258 27.80 -15.06 20.94
C LYS A 258 29.03 -15.98 20.79
N GLY A 259 29.31 -16.47 19.58
CA GLY A 259 30.39 -17.41 19.32
C GLY A 259 30.10 -18.86 19.75
N THR A 260 28.88 -19.15 20.22
CA THR A 260 28.46 -20.49 20.66
C THR A 260 27.85 -21.28 19.51
N PRO A 261 28.09 -22.60 19.40
CA PRO A 261 27.43 -23.43 18.39
C PRO A 261 25.90 -23.40 18.56
N VAL A 262 25.18 -23.24 17.46
CA VAL A 262 23.71 -23.27 17.37
C VAL A 262 23.28 -24.19 16.23
N LEU A 263 22.17 -24.89 16.42
CA LEU A 263 21.54 -25.67 15.36
C LEU A 263 20.54 -24.78 14.61
N ILE A 264 20.64 -24.74 13.28
CA ILE A 264 19.74 -23.98 12.42
C ILE A 264 18.97 -24.96 11.55
N LEU A 265 17.64 -24.89 11.63
CA LEU A 265 16.74 -25.63 10.77
C LEU A 265 16.51 -24.87 9.45
N LYS A 266 16.88 -25.52 8.35
CA LYS A 266 16.60 -25.11 6.97
C LYS A 266 15.72 -26.14 6.28
N TYR A 267 14.91 -25.69 5.33
CA TYR A 267 14.15 -26.54 4.44
C TYR A 267 14.71 -26.41 3.04
N ASN A 268 15.19 -27.52 2.50
CA ASN A 268 15.65 -27.60 1.13
C ASN A 268 14.46 -27.93 0.22
N TYR A 269 14.20 -27.05 -0.75
CA TYR A 269 13.25 -27.29 -1.82
C TYR A 269 13.99 -27.21 -3.16
N GLU A 270 14.11 -28.33 -3.89
CA GLU A 270 14.80 -28.38 -5.20
C GLU A 270 16.22 -27.79 -5.16
N GLY A 271 16.98 -28.10 -4.10
CA GLY A 271 18.33 -27.55 -3.90
C GLY A 271 18.38 -26.12 -3.36
N ASN A 272 17.23 -25.47 -3.13
CA ASN A 272 17.16 -24.14 -2.53
C ASN A 272 16.91 -24.26 -1.02
N GLY A 273 17.93 -23.97 -0.22
CA GLY A 273 17.82 -23.90 1.24
C GLY A 273 17.10 -22.63 1.69
N ILE A 274 15.96 -22.80 2.35
CA ILE A 274 15.11 -21.73 2.91
C ILE A 274 15.16 -21.82 4.43
N PHE A 275 15.37 -20.69 5.10
CA PHE A 275 15.32 -20.66 6.56
C PHE A 275 13.89 -20.88 7.07
N SER A 276 13.76 -21.56 8.20
CA SER A 276 12.45 -21.83 8.80
C SER A 276 11.64 -20.57 9.18
N ASN A 277 12.30 -19.43 9.36
CA ASN A 277 11.68 -18.13 9.66
C ASN A 277 11.51 -17.23 8.43
N ASP A 278 11.84 -17.70 7.23
CA ASP A 278 11.63 -16.95 6.00
C ASP A 278 10.13 -16.74 5.75
N PRO A 279 9.65 -15.52 5.43
CA PRO A 279 8.23 -15.25 5.24
C PRO A 279 7.70 -15.65 3.86
N SER A 280 8.55 -15.98 2.90
CA SER A 280 8.12 -16.35 1.53
C SER A 280 7.22 -17.59 1.54
N SER A 281 6.18 -17.60 0.73
CA SER A 281 5.26 -18.74 0.57
C SER A 281 5.53 -19.57 -0.69
N SER A 282 6.22 -18.98 -1.67
CA SER A 282 6.56 -19.62 -2.92
C SER A 282 7.93 -19.19 -3.40
N VAL A 283 8.53 -20.04 -4.22
CA VAL A 283 9.76 -19.77 -4.95
C VAL A 283 9.48 -19.95 -6.43
N THR A 284 10.03 -19.04 -7.23
CA THR A 284 9.98 -19.13 -8.69
C THR A 284 11.40 -19.12 -9.22
N LEU A 285 11.71 -20.07 -10.10
CA LEU A 285 12.98 -20.19 -10.81
C LEU A 285 12.78 -19.79 -12.27
N PHE A 286 13.78 -19.11 -12.84
CA PHE A 286 13.77 -18.69 -14.24
C PHE A 286 14.75 -19.50 -15.07
N GLU A 287 14.29 -20.05 -16.18
CA GLU A 287 15.11 -20.77 -17.15
C GLU A 287 14.87 -20.23 -18.57
N LYS A 288 15.93 -20.13 -19.37
CA LYS A 288 15.87 -19.86 -20.81
C LYS A 288 16.30 -21.11 -21.58
N LYS A 289 15.42 -21.65 -22.42
CA LYS A 289 15.71 -22.77 -23.33
C LYS A 289 15.54 -22.32 -24.77
N GLY A 290 16.65 -22.03 -25.47
CA GLY A 290 16.59 -21.39 -26.78
C GLY A 290 15.86 -20.04 -26.68
N GLU A 291 14.79 -19.84 -27.45
CA GLU A 291 13.98 -18.62 -27.40
C GLU A 291 12.79 -18.66 -26.42
N ILE A 292 12.61 -19.79 -25.72
CA ILE A 292 11.52 -20.01 -24.78
C ILE A 292 11.97 -19.62 -23.37
N PHE A 293 11.14 -18.83 -22.69
CA PHE A 293 11.30 -18.45 -21.29
C PHE A 293 10.35 -19.28 -20.44
N ILE A 294 10.88 -19.89 -19.39
CA ILE A 294 10.15 -20.81 -18.52
C ILE A 294 10.34 -20.36 -17.08
N PHE A 295 9.22 -20.21 -16.37
CA PHE A 295 9.18 -19.98 -14.94
C PHE A 295 8.70 -21.25 -14.26
N LYS A 296 9.50 -21.81 -13.37
CA LYS A 296 9.12 -22.97 -12.56
C LYS A 296 8.77 -22.46 -11.18
N LYS A 297 7.49 -22.56 -10.81
CA LYS A 297 6.99 -22.06 -9.52
C LYS A 297 6.58 -23.24 -8.65
N TYR A 298 6.95 -23.18 -7.38
CA TYR A 298 6.47 -24.10 -6.36
C TYR A 298 6.13 -23.37 -5.07
N TYR A 299 5.26 -23.97 -4.28
CA TYR A 299 4.82 -23.45 -3.00
C TYR A 299 5.49 -24.22 -1.86
N ARG A 300 5.83 -23.51 -0.80
CA ARG A 300 6.30 -24.15 0.44
C ARG A 300 5.17 -24.94 1.07
N ASP A 301 5.50 -26.12 1.57
CA ASP A 301 4.57 -26.96 2.30
C ASP A 301 4.68 -26.66 3.81
N PHE A 302 4.00 -25.61 4.24
CA PHE A 302 4.00 -25.20 5.65
C PHE A 302 3.44 -26.27 6.61
N ASN A 303 2.59 -27.19 6.12
CA ASN A 303 2.07 -28.29 6.92
C ASN A 303 3.17 -29.33 7.18
N TRP A 304 3.91 -29.71 6.14
CA TRP A 304 5.09 -30.57 6.28
C TRP A 304 6.17 -29.92 7.15
N GLU A 305 6.48 -28.64 6.94
CA GLU A 305 7.45 -27.91 7.78
C GLU A 305 7.02 -27.90 9.25
N LYS A 306 5.71 -27.74 9.53
CA LYS A 306 5.18 -27.81 10.89
C LYS A 306 5.36 -29.20 11.50
N HIS A 307 5.13 -30.24 10.70
CA HIS A 307 5.35 -31.62 11.15
C HIS A 307 6.82 -31.87 11.49
N CYS A 308 7.76 -31.45 10.63
CA CYS A 308 9.20 -31.55 10.89
C CYS A 308 9.59 -30.86 12.21
N ARG A 309 9.06 -29.65 12.49
CA ARG A 309 9.31 -28.96 13.76
C ARG A 309 8.79 -29.72 14.97
N SER A 310 7.64 -30.38 14.86
CA SER A 310 7.11 -31.22 15.95
C SER A 310 8.06 -32.36 16.25
N THR A 311 8.47 -33.11 15.22
CA THR A 311 9.41 -34.23 15.36
C THR A 311 10.74 -33.78 15.97
N LEU A 312 11.27 -32.62 15.58
CA LEU A 312 12.52 -32.09 16.10
C LEU A 312 12.41 -31.49 17.51
N GLY A 313 11.24 -30.99 17.90
CA GLY A 313 10.98 -30.51 19.26
C GLY A 313 10.69 -31.63 20.27
N GLU A 314 10.40 -32.83 19.78
CA GLU A 314 10.23 -34.06 20.57
C GLU A 314 11.56 -34.82 20.81
N LEU A 315 12.65 -34.42 20.13
CA LEU A 315 14.01 -34.92 20.31
C LEU A 315 14.79 -34.11 21.35
#